data_AF-A0A660QBB2-F1
#
_entry.id   AF-A0A660QBB2-F1
#
_cell.length_a   1.000
_cell.length_b   1.000
_cell.length_c   1.000
_cell.angle_alpha   90.00
_cell.angle_beta   90.00
_cell.angle_gamma   90.00
#
_symmetry.space_group_name_H-M   'P 1'
#
loop_
_entity.id
_entity.type
_entity.pdbx_description
1 polymer ?
#
loop_
_entity_poly.entity_id
_entity_poly.type
_entity_poly.pdbx_seq_one_letter_code
_entity_poly.pdbx_strand_id
1 'polypeptide(L)'
;MALYKNGVKKRVVLVCEKDSLGFEEFKKSVVMALFSKSREIHIYSDHISLHVHKAMTKINSNRRVHKLRITVISHNYSARRRHYF
;
A
#
# COMPACT_ATOMS: atom_id res chain seq x y z
N MET A 1 5.33 -7.30 -5.00
CA MET A 1 4.01 -7.44 -4.33
C MET A 1 3.87 -8.87 -3.83
N ALA A 2 3.38 -9.07 -2.61
CA ALA A 2 3.19 -10.39 -2.02
C ALA A 2 1.89 -10.47 -1.21
N LEU A 3 1.32 -11.68 -1.10
CA LEU A 3 0.22 -11.97 -0.17
C LEU A 3 0.80 -12.47 1.15
N TYR A 4 0.53 -11.77 2.24
CA TYR A 4 0.96 -12.15 3.58
C TYR A 4 -0.24 -12.66 4.40
N LYS A 5 -0.08 -13.82 5.04
CA LYS A 5 -1.09 -14.45 5.90
C LYS A 5 -0.51 -14.64 7.30
N ASN A 6 -1.10 -14.00 8.30
CA ASN A 6 -0.79 -14.26 9.71
C ASN A 6 -2.08 -14.71 10.42
N GLY A 7 -2.15 -16.00 10.75
CA GLY A 7 -3.37 -16.63 11.26
C GLY A 7 -4.55 -16.48 10.29
N VAL A 8 -5.64 -15.86 10.77
CA VAL A 8 -6.88 -15.61 9.98
C VAL A 8 -6.79 -14.33 9.14
N LYS A 9 -5.83 -13.43 9.42
CA LYS A 9 -5.72 -12.15 8.73
C LYS A 9 -4.83 -12.27 7.49
N LYS A 10 -5.43 -12.13 6.31
CA LYS A 10 -4.75 -11.96 5.03
C LYS A 10 -4.58 -10.46 4.74
N ARG A 11 -3.39 -10.07 4.29
CA ARG A 11 -3.08 -8.73 3.79
C ARG A 11 -2.26 -8.82 2.52
N VAL A 12 -2.48 -7.92 1.58
CA VAL A 12 -1.58 -7.73 0.43
C VAL A 12 -0.53 -6.71 0.82
N VAL A 13 0.74 -7.03 0.60
CA VAL A 13 1.85 -6.12 0.85
C VAL A 13 2.48 -5.71 -0.47
N LEU A 14 2.59 -4.40 -0.66
CA LEU A 14 3.26 -3.79 -1.79
C LEU A 14 4.45 -3.01 -1.26
N VAL A 15 5.66 -3.40 -1.67
CA VAL A 15 6.90 -2.68 -1.36
C VAL A 15 7.37 -2.04 -2.66
N CYS A 16 7.55 -0.73 -2.64
CA CYS A 16 8.05 0.07 -3.74
C CYS A 16 9.41 0.64 -3.36
N GLU A 17 10.46 0.14 -4.00
CA GLU A 17 11.85 0.57 -3.78
C GLU A 17 12.29 1.71 -4.73
N LYS A 18 11.43 2.15 -5.66
CA LYS A 18 11.72 3.17 -6.68
C LYS A 18 10.89 4.44 -6.51
N ASP A 19 11.32 5.51 -7.20
CA ASP A 19 10.89 6.91 -7.14
C ASP A 19 9.39 7.21 -6.97
N SER A 20 8.47 6.32 -7.40
CA SER A 20 7.06 6.41 -7.02
C SER A 20 6.27 5.13 -7.30
N LEU A 21 5.20 4.90 -6.54
CA LEU A 21 4.22 3.87 -6.85
C LEU A 21 3.39 4.24 -8.09
N GLY A 22 3.51 3.41 -9.13
CA GLY A 22 2.73 3.47 -10.36
C GLY A 22 1.29 2.97 -10.21
N PHE A 23 0.42 3.41 -11.13
CA PHE A 23 -1.00 3.06 -11.12
C PHE A 23 -1.26 1.59 -11.44
N GLU A 24 -0.45 0.98 -12.31
CA GLU A 24 -0.60 -0.41 -12.71
C GLU A 24 -0.26 -1.38 -11.57
N GLU A 25 0.82 -1.15 -10.82
CA GLU A 25 1.14 -1.93 -9.62
C GLU A 25 0.05 -1.78 -8.56
N PHE A 26 -0.45 -0.56 -8.36
CA PHE A 26 -1.57 -0.30 -7.46
C PHE A 26 -2.81 -1.09 -7.86
N LYS A 27 -3.22 -1.04 -9.15
CA LYS A 27 -4.37 -1.78 -9.67
C LYS A 27 -4.23 -3.29 -9.44
N LYS A 28 -3.06 -3.86 -9.73
CA LYS A 28 -2.77 -5.29 -9.48
C LYS A 28 -2.92 -5.64 -8.00
N SER A 29 -2.51 -4.75 -7.08
CA SER A 29 -2.65 -4.98 -5.64
C SER A 29 -4.10 -5.00 -5.17
N VAL A 30 -4.95 -4.13 -5.72
CA VAL A 30 -6.38 -4.10 -5.43
C VAL A 30 -7.04 -5.39 -5.92
N VAL A 31 -6.76 -5.79 -7.16
CA VAL A 31 -7.28 -7.04 -7.73
C VAL A 31 -6.85 -8.25 -6.90
N MET A 32 -5.57 -8.34 -6.52
CA MET A 32 -5.09 -9.42 -5.65
C MET A 32 -5.77 -9.44 -4.29
N ALA A 33 -6.03 -8.27 -3.69
CA ALA A 33 -6.69 -8.21 -2.39
C ALA A 33 -8.13 -8.73 -2.47
N LEU A 34 -8.86 -8.38 -3.53
CA LEU A 34 -10.22 -8.87 -3.78
C LEU A 34 -10.23 -10.38 -4.00
N PHE A 35 -9.37 -10.91 -4.87
CA PHE A 35 -9.30 -12.35 -5.14
C PHE A 35 -8.89 -13.18 -3.92
N SER A 36 -7.95 -12.66 -3.12
CA SER A 36 -7.48 -13.36 -1.92
C SER A 36 -8.43 -13.25 -0.72
N LYS A 37 -9.54 -12.49 -0.86
CA LYS A 37 -10.43 -12.08 0.23
C LYS A 37 -9.68 -11.36 1.36
N SER A 38 -8.60 -10.67 1.00
CA SER A 38 -7.85 -9.80 1.91
C SER A 38 -8.66 -8.53 2.18
N ARG A 39 -8.70 -8.11 3.45
CA ARG A 39 -9.35 -6.86 3.85
C ARG A 39 -8.37 -5.69 3.93
N GLU A 40 -7.08 -5.95 3.75
CA GLU A 40 -6.03 -4.94 3.92
C GLU A 40 -5.01 -4.97 2.78
N ILE A 41 -4.60 -3.79 2.34
CA ILE A 41 -3.43 -3.57 1.50
C ILE A 41 -2.48 -2.64 2.24
N HIS A 42 -1.24 -3.06 2.45
CA HIS A 42 -0.19 -2.28 3.08
C HIS A 42 0.82 -1.90 1.99
N ILE A 43 1.00 -0.60 1.78
CA ILE A 43 1.89 -0.04 0.77
C ILE A 43 3.07 0.61 1.48
N TYR A 44 4.27 0.10 1.25
CA TYR A 44 5.53 0.67 1.72
C TYR A 44 6.15 1.43 0.55
N SER A 45 6.06 2.76 0.59
CA SER A 45 6.54 3.65 -0.47
C SER A 45 6.76 5.05 0.11
N ASP A 46 7.87 5.69 -0.25
CA ASP A 46 8.16 7.08 0.17
C ASP A 46 7.44 8.10 -0.71
N HIS A 47 7.19 7.73 -1.97
CA HIS A 47 6.50 8.56 -2.94
C HIS A 47 5.32 7.81 -3.57
N ILE A 48 4.16 8.49 -3.63
CA ILE A 48 2.95 7.98 -4.26
C ILE A 48 2.49 8.99 -5.29
N SER A 49 2.29 8.54 -6.52
CA SER A 49 1.77 9.40 -7.58
C SER A 49 0.36 9.93 -7.25
N LEU A 50 0.05 11.15 -7.69
CA LEU A 50 -1.24 11.80 -7.42
C LEU A 50 -2.44 10.93 -7.83
N HIS A 51 -2.33 10.21 -8.94
CA HIS A 51 -3.38 9.32 -9.44
C HIS A 51 -3.63 8.15 -8.48
N VAL A 52 -2.57 7.52 -7.97
CA VAL A 52 -2.67 6.45 -6.98
C VAL A 52 -3.24 6.99 -5.67
N HIS A 53 -2.82 8.17 -5.23
CA HIS A 53 -3.37 8.80 -4.02
C HIS A 53 -4.89 9.04 -4.13
N LYS A 54 -5.36 9.60 -5.26
CA LYS A 54 -6.79 9.80 -5.54
C LYS A 54 -7.57 8.47 -5.55
N ALA A 55 -7.05 7.46 -6.23
CA ALA A 55 -7.69 6.15 -6.30
C ALA A 55 -7.76 5.46 -4.93
N MET A 56 -6.66 5.50 -4.17
CA MET A 56 -6.61 5.00 -2.80
C MET A 56 -7.64 5.69 -1.90
N THR A 57 -7.73 7.02 -1.99
CA THR A 57 -8.71 7.81 -1.21
C THR A 57 -10.13 7.38 -1.53
N LYS A 58 -10.46 7.21 -2.82
CA LYS A 58 -11.78 6.76 -3.27
C LYS A 58 -12.12 5.34 -2.80
N ILE A 59 -11.15 4.45 -2.78
CA ILE A 59 -11.34 3.09 -2.23
C ILE A 59 -11.56 3.18 -0.72
N ASN A 60 -10.70 3.89 0.01
CA ASN A 60 -10.85 4.00 1.46
C ASN A 60 -12.17 4.68 1.89
N SER A 61 -12.67 5.66 1.14
CA SER A 61 -13.98 6.26 1.41
C SER A 61 -15.14 5.27 1.24
N ASN A 62 -15.00 4.28 0.35
CA ASN A 62 -16.02 3.27 0.06
C ASN A 62 -15.79 1.95 0.83
N ARG A 63 -14.91 1.95 1.84
CA ARG A 63 -14.55 0.73 2.61
C ARG A 63 -15.73 -0.05 3.16
N ARG A 64 -16.88 0.58 3.42
CA ARG A 64 -18.08 -0.11 3.92
C ARG A 64 -18.68 -1.07 2.89
N VAL A 65 -18.52 -0.79 1.60
CA VAL A 65 -19.05 -1.60 0.49
C VAL A 65 -18.15 -2.81 0.24
N HIS A 66 -16.86 -2.57 0.02
CA HIS A 66 -15.92 -3.62 -0.41
C HIS A 66 -15.04 -4.17 0.73
N LYS A 67 -15.15 -3.63 1.96
CA LYS A 67 -14.42 -4.07 3.17
C LYS A 67 -12.88 -4.05 3.04
N LEU A 68 -12.36 -3.29 2.08
CA LEU A 68 -10.92 -3.13 1.82
C LEU A 68 -10.44 -1.84 2.47
N ARG A 69 -9.33 -1.93 3.19
CA ARG A 69 -8.59 -0.79 3.73
C ARG A 69 -7.19 -0.76 3.14
N ILE A 70 -6.80 0.38 2.60
CA ILE A 70 -5.46 0.62 2.09
C ILE A 70 -4.73 1.53 3.07
N THR A 71 -3.54 1.12 3.48
CA THR A 71 -2.68 1.88 4.39
C THR A 71 -1.31 2.06 3.75
N VAL A 72 -0.83 3.31 3.74
CA VAL A 72 0.51 3.66 3.31
C VAL A 72 1.38 3.77 4.54
N ILE A 73 2.56 3.16 4.47
CA ILE A 73 3.59 3.19 5.49
C ILE A 73 4.81 3.78 4.81
N SER A 74 5.03 5.09 4.98
CA SER A 74 6.27 5.73 4.55
C SER A 74 7.38 5.35 5.54
N HIS A 75 8.56 5.02 5.02
CA HIS A 75 9.73 4.86 5.88
C HIS A 75 10.35 6.24 6.07
N ASN A 76 9.93 6.98 7.11
CA ASN A 76 10.92 7.82 7.77
C ASN A 76 11.90 6.85 8.45
N TYR A 77 13.07 6.64 7.85
CA TYR A 77 14.27 6.17 8.54
C TYR A 77 14.58 7.15 9.69
N SER A 78 13.83 7.09 10.78
CA SER A 78 14.13 7.85 11.99
C SER A 78 15.20 7.10 12.77
N ALA A 79 16.46 7.23 12.35
CA ALA A 79 17.65 6.95 13.16
C ALA A 79 18.95 7.51 12.52
N ARG A 80 19.25 8.77 12.86
CA ARG A 80 20.59 9.38 13.14
C ARG A 80 21.83 9.03 12.29
N ARG A 81 22.59 10.11 11.99
CA ARG A 81 24.03 10.25 11.63
C ARG A 81 24.25 10.47 10.13
N ARG A 82 24.92 11.52 9.64
CA ARG A 82 25.82 12.52 10.24
C ARG A 82 25.80 13.75 9.34
N HIS A 83 26.06 14.91 9.92
CA HIS A 83 26.71 16.03 9.24
C HIS A 83 27.75 15.52 8.24
N TYR A 84 27.64 15.92 6.99
CA TYR A 84 28.80 16.18 6.16
C TYR A 84 28.52 17.47 5.40
N PHE A 85 29.38 18.43 5.72
CA PHE A 85 29.65 19.77 5.21
C PHE A 85 28.86 20.26 4.00
#